data_AF-A0A2D7E4Y3-F1
#
_entry.id   AF-A0A2D7E4Y3-F1
#
_cell.length_a   1.000
_cell.length_b   1.000
_cell.length_c   1.000
_cell.angle_alpha   90.00
_cell.angle_beta   90.00
_cell.angle_gamma   90.00
#
_symmetry.space_group_name_H-M   'P 1'
#
loop_
_entity.id
_entity.type
_entity.pdbx_description
1 polymer ?
#
loop_
_entity_poly.entity_id
_entity_poly.type
_entity_poly.pdbx_seq_one_letter_code
_entity_poly.pdbx_strand_id
1 'polypeptide(L)'
;MQDSDRYVIEMDYADAKGNRTHRFVSPIRFMGSYRFLGLCLCREQPRQFQLSRCKNIRLVPACDILMPAPLREVGPELTAV
;
A
#
# COMPACT_ATOMS: atom_id res chain seq x y z
N MET A 1 -6.04 7.57 11.30
CA MET A 1 -6.46 6.19 11.00
C MET A 1 -6.83 5.51 12.30
N GLN A 2 -7.69 4.51 12.21
CA GLN A 2 -8.09 3.67 13.33
C GLN A 2 -7.45 2.29 13.18
N ASP A 3 -7.12 1.64 14.29
CA ASP A 3 -6.68 0.24 14.38
C ASP A 3 -5.46 -0.16 13.54
N SER A 4 -4.49 0.74 13.35
CA SER A 4 -3.23 0.46 12.64
C SER A 4 -2.36 -0.62 13.29
N ASP A 5 -2.60 -0.91 14.56
CA ASP A 5 -1.92 -1.99 15.32
C ASP A 5 -2.55 -3.36 15.05
N ARG A 6 -3.81 -3.39 14.59
CA ARG A 6 -4.56 -4.62 14.30
C ARG A 6 -4.57 -4.95 12.81
N TYR A 7 -4.53 -3.92 11.95
CA TYR A 7 -4.65 -4.09 10.51
C TYR A 7 -3.56 -3.35 9.74
N VAL A 8 -3.13 -3.97 8.65
CA VAL A 8 -2.32 -3.33 7.62
C VAL A 8 -3.11 -3.27 6.31
N ILE A 9 -2.81 -2.27 5.50
CA ILE A 9 -3.42 -2.07 4.19
C ILE A 9 -2.66 -2.93 3.19
N GLU A 10 -3.37 -3.81 2.50
CA GLU A 10 -2.90 -4.50 1.32
C GLU A 10 -3.47 -3.85 0.07
N MET A 11 -2.62 -3.58 -0.91
CA MET A 11 -3.02 -2.89 -2.14
C MET A 11 -2.03 -3.10 -3.28
N ASP A 12 -2.52 -2.93 -4.50
CA ASP A 12 -1.68 -2.65 -5.66
C ASP A 12 -1.41 -1.14 -5.73
N TYR A 13 -0.16 -0.77 -5.96
CA TYR A 13 0.28 0.61 -6.05
C TYR A 13 1.04 0.89 -7.33
N ALA A 14 0.57 1.87 -8.10
CA ALA A 14 1.28 2.40 -9.26
C ALA A 14 2.21 3.55 -8.83
N ASP A 15 3.50 3.44 -9.12
CA ASP A 15 4.45 4.54 -8.87
C ASP A 15 4.36 5.65 -9.94
N ALA A 16 5.19 6.69 -9.82
CA ALA A 16 5.20 7.81 -10.78
C ALA A 16 5.72 7.44 -12.17
N LYS A 17 6.40 6.30 -12.30
CA LYS A 17 6.91 5.76 -13.56
C LYS A 17 5.93 4.77 -14.19
N GLY A 18 4.80 4.50 -13.53
CA GLY A 18 3.79 3.54 -13.98
C GLY A 18 4.06 2.10 -13.54
N ASN A 19 5.13 1.83 -12.78
CA ASN A 19 5.39 0.47 -12.28
C ASN A 19 4.34 0.12 -11.22
N ARG A 20 3.71 -1.04 -11.39
CA ARG A 20 2.69 -1.55 -10.46
C ARG A 20 3.31 -2.58 -9.54
N THR A 21 3.06 -2.42 -8.25
CA THR A 21 3.59 -3.32 -7.22
C THR A 21 2.53 -3.62 -6.19
N HIS A 22 2.47 -4.87 -5.76
CA HIS A 22 1.64 -5.31 -4.64
C HIS A 22 2.36 -4.99 -3.33
N ARG A 23 1.66 -4.37 -2.37
CA ARG A 23 2.26 -3.84 -1.14
C ARG A 23 1.40 -4.07 0.09
N PHE A 24 2.09 -4.23 1.21
CA PHE A 24 1.53 -4.12 2.55
C PHE A 24 2.03 -2.83 3.22
N VAL A 25 1.12 -2.06 3.81
CA VAL A 25 1.40 -0.73 4.38
C VAL A 25 0.66 -0.56 5.69
N SER A 26 1.40 -0.31 6.79
CA SER A 26 0.79 0.17 8.03
C SER A 26 0.58 1.68 7.93
N PRO A 27 -0.65 2.20 8.04
CA PRO A 27 -0.90 3.60 7.80
C PRO A 27 -0.54 4.45 9.04
N ILE A 28 0.13 5.60 8.86
CA ILE A 28 0.57 6.50 9.95
C ILE A 28 -0.30 7.76 10.10
N ARG A 29 -0.51 8.53 9.02
CA ARG A 29 -1.48 9.66 9.01
C ARG A 29 -1.88 10.08 7.60
N PHE A 30 -3.01 10.78 7.46
CA PHE A 30 -3.35 11.50 6.23
C PHE A 30 -2.44 12.73 6.03
N MET A 31 -2.23 13.08 4.76
CA MET A 31 -1.46 14.25 4.33
C MET A 31 -2.30 15.05 3.31
N GLY A 32 -3.24 15.84 3.82
CA GLY A 32 -4.29 16.46 3.00
C GLY A 32 -5.31 15.44 2.51
N SER A 33 -6.08 15.81 1.48
CA SER A 33 -7.25 15.02 1.04
C SER A 33 -6.92 13.80 0.17
N TYR A 34 -5.73 13.76 -0.45
CA TYR A 34 -5.42 12.79 -1.52
C TYR A 34 -4.17 11.94 -1.27
N ARG A 35 -3.53 12.11 -0.12
CA ARG A 35 -2.31 11.39 0.23
C ARG A 35 -2.34 10.92 1.67
N PHE A 36 -1.57 9.88 1.94
CA PHE A 36 -1.27 9.48 3.31
C PHE A 36 0.20 9.06 3.44
N LEU A 37 0.71 9.18 4.66
CA LEU A 37 1.99 8.63 5.09
C LEU A 37 1.73 7.24 5.67
N GLY A 38 2.49 6.25 5.23
CA GLY A 38 2.44 4.89 5.78
C GLY A 38 3.82 4.25 5.84
N LEU A 39 4.02 3.32 6.77
CA LEU A 39 5.18 2.45 6.82
C LEU A 39 5.02 1.38 5.75
N CYS A 40 5.86 1.40 4.72
CA CYS A 40 5.85 0.39 3.67
C CYS A 40 6.56 -0.86 4.17
N LEU A 41 5.82 -1.93 4.46
CA LEU A 41 6.38 -3.16 5.04
C LEU A 41 7.27 -3.92 4.05
N CYS A 42 7.15 -3.65 2.74
CA CYS A 42 8.02 -4.20 1.71
C CYS A 42 9.37 -3.50 1.58
N ARG A 43 9.49 -2.26 2.09
CA ARG A 43 10.70 -1.42 1.97
C ARG A 43 11.24 -0.97 3.33
N GLU A 44 10.56 -1.36 4.42
CA GLU A 44 10.93 -1.09 5.81
C GLU A 44 11.14 0.39 6.11
N GLN A 45 10.38 1.26 5.44
CA GLN A 45 10.53 2.70 5.58
C GLN A 45 9.19 3.45 5.40
N PRO A 46 9.01 4.61 6.06
CA PRO A 46 7.89 5.50 5.79
C PRO A 46 7.91 6.00 4.35
N ARG A 47 6.75 5.96 3.68
CA ARG A 47 6.55 6.46 2.31
C ARG A 47 5.20 7.16 2.20
N GLN A 48 5.13 8.15 1.32
CA GLN A 48 3.88 8.79 0.95
C GLN A 48 3.21 8.02 -0.19
N PHE A 49 1.90 7.85 -0.09
CA PHE A 49 1.08 7.17 -1.09
C PHE A 49 -0.02 8.12 -1.56
N GLN A 50 -0.23 8.17 -2.87
CA GLN A 50 -1.34 8.90 -3.49
C GLN A 50 -2.55 7.96 -3.60
N LEU A 51 -3.69 8.38 -3.06
CA LEU A 51 -4.90 7.55 -3.03
C LEU A 51 -5.38 7.13 -4.43
N SER A 52 -5.25 8.03 -5.42
CA SER A 52 -5.60 7.75 -6.82
C SER A 52 -4.78 6.64 -7.49
N ARG A 53 -3.66 6.24 -6.88
CA ARG A 53 -2.75 5.20 -7.40
C ARG A 53 -2.85 3.88 -6.64
N CYS A 54 -3.71 3.82 -5.64
CA CYS A 54 -4.01 2.61 -4.87
C CYS A 54 -5.18 1.86 -5.52
N LYS A 55 -5.02 0.56 -5.75
CA LYS A 55 -6.03 -0.34 -6.34
C LYS A 55 -6.14 -1.60 -5.50
N ASN A 56 -7.26 -2.32 -5.63
CA ASN A 56 -7.48 -3.62 -4.98
C ASN A 56 -7.23 -3.57 -3.45
N ILE A 57 -7.73 -2.50 -2.81
CA ILE A 57 -7.44 -2.19 -1.40
C ILE A 57 -8.22 -3.13 -0.49
N ARG A 58 -7.52 -3.76 0.45
CA ARG A 58 -8.12 -4.55 1.54
C ARG A 58 -7.37 -4.35 2.85
N LEU A 59 -8.04 -4.62 3.96
CA LEU A 59 -7.42 -4.70 5.28
C LEU A 59 -7.08 -6.17 5.57
N VAL A 60 -5.88 -6.41 6.05
CA VAL A 60 -5.45 -7.73 6.54
C VAL A 60 -4.91 -7.62 7.96
N PRO A 61 -5.07 -8.67 8.80
CA PRO A 61 -4.54 -8.66 10.16
C PRO A 61 -3.04 -8.37 10.16
N ALA A 62 -2.60 -7.45 11.02
CA ALA A 62 -1.19 -7.07 11.13
C ALA A 62 -0.31 -8.23 11.61
N CYS A 63 -0.86 -9.14 12.43
CA CYS A 63 -0.16 -10.32 12.93
C CYS A 63 0.22 -11.32 11.84
N ASP A 64 -0.43 -11.27 10.67
CA ASP A 64 -0.18 -12.21 9.58
C ASP A 64 0.94 -11.72 8.64
N ILE A 65 1.38 -10.47 8.81
CA ILE A 65 2.33 -9.81 7.91
C ILE A 65 3.59 -9.42 8.68
N LEU A 66 4.71 -10.07 8.34
CA LEU A 66 6.03 -9.74 8.87
C LEU A 66 6.81 -8.87 7.90
N MET A 67 7.69 -8.01 8.46
CA MET A 67 8.68 -7.26 7.69
C MET A 67 9.98 -8.08 7.55
N PRO A 68 10.66 -8.03 6.38
CA PRO A 68 10.19 -7.44 5.12
C PRO A 68 9.13 -8.29 4.43
N ALA A 69 8.05 -7.65 4.00
CA ALA A 69 7.04 -8.31 3.18
C ALA A 69 7.49 -8.40 1.71
N PRO A 70 7.11 -9.44 0.95
CA PRO A 70 7.49 -9.55 -0.46
C PRO A 70 6.99 -8.36 -1.28
N LEU A 71 7.89 -7.74 -2.06
CA LEU A 71 7.49 -6.78 -3.10
C LEU A 71 7.27 -7.54 -4.40
N ARG A 72 6.02 -7.62 -4.86
CA ARG A 72 5.69 -8.30 -6.12
C ARG A 72 5.32 -7.28 -7.17
N GLU A 73 5.84 -7.47 -8.38
CA GLU A 73 5.35 -6.72 -9.53
C GLU A 73 3.96 -7.21 -9.91
N VAL A 74 3.11 -6.28 -10.30
CA VAL A 74 1.78 -6.57 -10.83
C VAL A 74 1.84 -6.28 -12.32
N GLY A 75 1.37 -7.22 -13.13
CA GLY A 75 1.30 -7.04 -14.58
C GLY A 75 0.49 -5.80 -14.98
N PRO A 76 0.43 -5.46 -16.28
CA PRO A 76 -0.35 -4.33 -16.76
C PRO A 76 -1.83 -4.43 -16.33
N GLU A 77 -2.48 -3.29 -16.10
CA GLU A 77 -3.92 -3.26 -15.82
C GLU A 77 -4.62 -3.64 -17.13
N LEU A 78 -5.25 -4.81 -17.18
CA LEU A 78 -6.09 -5.20 -18.31
C LEU A 78 -7.31 -4.27 -18.28
N THR A 79 -7.28 -3.22 -19.10
CA THR A 79 -8.44 -2.36 -19.30
C THR A 79 -9.50 -3.22 -19.98
N ALA A 80 -10.58 -3.53 -19.25
CA ALA A 80 -11.79 -4.07 -19.89
C ALA A 80 -12.26 -2.99 -20.88
N VAL A 81 -12.22 -3.32 -22.16
CA VAL A 81 -12.72 -2.50 -23.27
C VAL A 81 -14.23 -2.62 -23.34
#